data_AF-A0A6S7CHJ7-F1
#
_entry.id   AF-A0A6S7CHJ7-F1
#
_cell.length_a   1.000
_cell.length_b   1.000
_cell.length_c   1.000
_cell.angle_alpha   90.00
_cell.angle_beta   90.00
_cell.angle_gamma   90.00
#
_symmetry.space_group_name_H-M   'P 1'
#
loop_
_entity.id
_entity.type
_entity.pdbx_description
1 polymer ?
#
loop_
_entity_poly.entity_id
_entity_poly.type
_entity_poly.pdbx_seq_one_letter_code
_entity_poly.pdbx_strand_id
1 'polypeptide(L)'
;MTFSPGGRRAGTWCAALLTALALHSSGLAEANGTLSAYATPAQKYALALEAQTLGDYPAMLTWLRAAARAGHAPAQRMLGIALIGGPALYGAGQPADLCEGRQWLLRAASQGAGDDVAYALFGRPRDALTAHCEAA
;
A
#
# COMPACT_ATOMS: atom_id res chain seq x y z
N MET A 1 -42.81 -54.44 34.50
CA MET A 1 -42.29 -54.32 33.12
C MET A 1 -41.98 -52.85 32.88
N THR A 2 -40.72 -52.44 33.07
CA THR A 2 -40.27 -51.06 32.88
C THR A 2 -39.64 -50.92 31.50
N PHE A 3 -40.24 -50.12 30.62
CA PHE A 3 -39.66 -49.72 29.34
C PHE A 3 -38.88 -48.41 29.56
N SER A 4 -37.56 -48.45 29.34
CA SER A 4 -36.70 -47.26 29.23
C SER A 4 -36.58 -46.84 27.76
N PRO A 5 -36.81 -45.57 27.40
CA PRO A 5 -36.37 -45.03 26.13
C PRO A 5 -35.20 -44.07 26.31
N GLY A 6 -34.30 -44.03 25.31
CA GLY A 6 -33.66 -42.76 24.94
C GLY A 6 -32.13 -42.70 24.92
N GLY A 7 -31.45 -43.62 24.21
CA GLY A 7 -30.03 -43.48 23.87
C GLY A 7 -29.80 -43.01 22.44
N ARG A 8 -30.16 -41.76 22.08
CA ARG A 8 -29.80 -41.15 20.77
C ARG A 8 -29.57 -39.65 20.89
N ARG A 9 -28.53 -39.23 21.62
CA ARG A 9 -28.11 -37.81 21.66
C ARG A 9 -26.60 -37.60 21.69
N ALA A 10 -25.75 -38.63 21.53
CA ALA A 10 -24.29 -38.46 21.63
C ALA A 10 -23.60 -38.10 20.29
N GLY A 11 -24.11 -38.57 19.15
CA GLY A 11 -23.42 -38.43 17.86
C GLY A 11 -23.51 -37.04 17.21
N THR A 12 -24.56 -36.28 17.49
CA THR A 12 -24.78 -34.95 16.88
C THR A 12 -23.90 -33.86 17.50
N TRP A 13 -23.44 -34.06 18.74
CA TRP A 13 -22.65 -33.05 19.46
C TRP A 13 -21.18 -33.05 19.05
N CYS A 14 -20.60 -34.22 18.76
CA CYS A 14 -19.24 -34.29 18.22
C CYS A 14 -19.13 -33.69 16.81
N ALA A 15 -20.14 -33.92 15.95
CA ALA A 15 -20.16 -33.34 14.61
C ALA A 15 -20.32 -31.81 14.63
N ALA A 16 -21.15 -31.28 15.54
CA ALA A 16 -21.34 -29.83 15.70
C ALA A 16 -20.12 -29.11 16.31
N LEU A 17 -19.35 -29.79 17.19
CA LEU A 17 -18.11 -29.25 17.73
C LEU A 17 -16.99 -29.17 16.68
N LEU A 18 -16.93 -30.12 15.75
CA LEU A 18 -15.94 -30.12 14.66
C LEU A 18 -16.22 -29.04 13.61
N THR A 19 -17.49 -28.77 13.28
CA THR A 19 -17.84 -27.65 12.38
C THR A 19 -17.64 -26.29 13.04
N ALA A 20 -17.87 -26.17 14.36
CA ALA A 20 -17.56 -24.96 15.11
C ALA A 20 -16.05 -24.66 15.12
N LEU A 21 -15.18 -25.66 15.32
CA LEU A 21 -13.73 -25.45 15.38
C LEU A 21 -13.13 -25.00 14.03
N ALA A 22 -13.70 -25.45 12.91
CA ALA A 22 -13.27 -25.05 11.56
C ALA A 22 -13.67 -23.61 11.20
N LEU A 23 -14.71 -23.06 11.83
CA LEU A 23 -15.16 -21.69 11.55
C LEU A 23 -14.36 -20.62 12.31
N HIS A 24 -13.74 -20.99 13.44
CA HIS A 24 -12.93 -20.10 14.28
C HIS A 24 -11.48 -19.91 13.79
N SER A 25 -10.98 -20.75 12.86
CA SER A 25 -9.63 -20.57 12.30
C SER A 25 -9.58 -19.56 11.15
N SER A 26 -10.72 -19.00 10.75
CA SER A 26 -10.81 -17.81 9.89
C SER A 26 -10.45 -16.55 10.69
N GLY A 27 -9.32 -16.59 11.40
CA GLY A 27 -8.70 -15.38 11.93
C GLY A 27 -8.40 -14.49 10.73
N LEU A 28 -9.05 -13.33 10.69
CA LEU A 28 -8.65 -12.22 9.83
C LEU A 28 -7.20 -11.93 10.18
N ALA A 29 -6.28 -12.47 9.39
CA ALA A 29 -4.88 -12.12 9.49
C ALA A 29 -4.79 -10.65 9.09
N GLU A 30 -4.79 -9.76 10.08
CA GLU A 30 -4.42 -8.36 9.93
C GLU A 30 -2.92 -8.31 9.60
N ALA A 31 -2.60 -8.73 8.39
CA ALA A 31 -1.25 -8.81 7.86
C ALA A 31 -0.71 -7.40 7.52
N ASN A 32 -1.41 -6.34 7.89
CA ASN A 32 -1.08 -4.99 7.42
C ASN A 32 0.10 -4.37 8.20
N GLY A 33 0.29 -4.73 9.48
CA GLY A 33 1.30 -4.10 10.35
C GLY A 33 2.70 -4.72 10.29
N THR A 34 2.80 -6.05 10.27
CA THR A 34 4.08 -6.77 10.43
C THR A 34 4.83 -6.97 9.11
N LEU A 35 4.12 -7.09 7.98
CA LEU A 35 4.73 -7.29 6.67
C LEU A 35 5.56 -6.08 6.21
N SER A 36 5.17 -4.86 6.62
CA SER A 36 5.91 -3.63 6.26
C SER A 36 7.37 -3.65 6.74
N ALA A 37 7.64 -4.29 7.88
CA ALA A 37 8.99 -4.37 8.45
C ALA A 37 9.93 -5.28 7.61
N TYR A 38 9.39 -6.39 7.08
CA TYR A 38 10.19 -7.40 6.37
C TYR A 38 10.13 -7.26 4.83
N ALA A 39 9.20 -6.46 4.30
CA ALA A 39 9.05 -6.30 2.87
C ALA A 39 10.19 -5.47 2.25
N THR A 40 10.74 -5.98 1.16
CA THR A 40 11.70 -5.27 0.31
C THR A 40 11.05 -4.02 -0.31
N PRO A 41 11.82 -3.03 -0.78
CA PRO A 41 11.26 -1.84 -1.43
C PRO A 41 10.39 -2.19 -2.65
N ALA A 42 10.76 -3.22 -3.41
CA ALA A 42 9.99 -3.71 -4.54
C ALA A 42 8.67 -4.39 -4.11
N GLN A 43 8.67 -5.16 -3.02
CA GLN A 43 7.44 -5.75 -2.47
C GLN A 43 6.50 -4.67 -1.92
N LYS A 44 7.02 -3.64 -1.25
CA LYS A 44 6.23 -2.47 -0.82
C LYS A 44 5.60 -1.76 -2.02
N TYR A 45 6.34 -1.64 -3.12
CA TYR A 45 5.79 -1.10 -4.36
C TYR A 45 4.69 -1.98 -4.95
N ALA A 46 4.84 -3.30 -4.93
CA ALA A 46 3.78 -4.22 -5.34
C ALA A 46 2.50 -4.06 -4.50
N LEU A 47 2.63 -3.97 -3.16
CA LEU A 47 1.49 -3.68 -2.28
C LEU A 47 0.81 -2.34 -2.59
N ALA A 48 1.58 -1.33 -2.99
CA ALA A 48 1.01 -0.06 -3.44
C ALA A 48 0.18 -0.21 -4.71
N LEU A 49 0.65 -1.00 -5.68
CA LEU A 49 -0.09 -1.29 -6.92
C LEU A 49 -1.36 -2.09 -6.63
N GLU A 50 -1.31 -3.05 -5.71
CA GLU A 50 -2.51 -3.76 -5.26
C GLU A 50 -3.53 -2.80 -4.63
N ALA A 51 -3.10 -1.93 -3.71
CA ALA A 51 -3.96 -0.92 -3.12
C ALA A 51 -4.58 0.02 -4.18
N GLN A 52 -3.81 0.40 -5.21
CA GLN A 52 -4.31 1.17 -6.34
C GLN A 52 -5.43 0.42 -7.09
N THR A 53 -5.25 -0.88 -7.37
CA THR A 53 -6.28 -1.67 -8.05
C THR A 53 -7.56 -1.85 -7.24
N LEU A 54 -7.46 -1.76 -5.92
CA LEU A 54 -8.60 -1.80 -5.00
C LEU A 54 -9.26 -0.42 -4.79
N GLY A 55 -8.68 0.66 -5.35
CA GLY A 55 -9.13 2.03 -5.13
C GLY A 55 -8.78 2.59 -3.75
N ASP A 56 -7.94 1.91 -2.97
CA ASP A 56 -7.44 2.38 -1.67
C ASP A 56 -6.21 3.28 -1.88
N TYR A 57 -6.46 4.50 -2.34
CA TYR A 57 -5.42 5.50 -2.58
C TYR A 57 -4.66 5.93 -1.31
N PRO A 58 -5.28 6.05 -0.12
CA PRO A 58 -4.53 6.26 1.13
C PRO A 58 -3.49 5.16 1.40
N ALA A 59 -3.87 3.89 1.26
CA ALA A 59 -2.93 2.78 1.43
C ALA A 59 -1.85 2.78 0.33
N MET A 60 -2.23 3.03 -0.93
CA MET A 60 -1.29 3.18 -2.04
C MET A 60 -0.20 4.22 -1.71
N LEU A 61 -0.59 5.42 -1.27
CA LEU A 61 0.36 6.49 -0.91
C LEU A 61 1.26 6.11 0.27
N THR A 62 0.73 5.36 1.23
CA THR A 62 1.49 4.88 2.39
C THR A 62 2.60 3.92 1.96
N TRP A 63 2.25 2.94 1.14
CA TRP A 63 3.21 1.96 0.61
C TRP A 63 4.22 2.58 -0.35
N LEU A 64 3.76 3.51 -1.20
CA LEU A 64 4.63 4.32 -2.05
C LEU A 64 5.67 5.09 -1.26
N ARG A 65 5.27 5.81 -0.20
CA ARG A 65 6.22 6.54 0.67
C ARG A 65 7.20 5.61 1.36
N ALA A 66 6.78 4.40 1.74
CA ALA A 66 7.67 3.41 2.34
C ALA A 66 8.73 2.92 1.33
N ALA A 67 8.32 2.56 0.11
CA ALA A 67 9.23 2.12 -0.94
C ALA A 67 10.14 3.25 -1.46
N ALA A 68 9.59 4.46 -1.63
CA ALA A 68 10.30 5.64 -2.10
C ALA A 68 11.41 6.09 -1.14
N ARG A 69 11.14 6.07 0.18
CA ARG A 69 12.14 6.34 1.23
C ARG A 69 13.26 5.32 1.24
N ALA A 70 13.00 4.09 0.84
CA ALA A 70 14.01 3.05 0.69
C ALA A 70 14.77 3.10 -0.65
N GLY A 71 14.60 4.15 -1.45
CA GLY A 71 15.35 4.36 -2.69
C GLY A 71 14.78 3.66 -3.92
N HIS A 72 13.54 3.16 -3.88
CA HIS A 72 12.98 2.47 -5.05
C HIS A 72 12.52 3.49 -6.12
N ALA A 73 13.29 3.65 -7.20
CA ALA A 73 13.01 4.64 -8.25
C ALA A 73 11.59 4.57 -8.86
N PRO A 74 11.01 3.38 -9.17
CA PRO A 74 9.61 3.30 -9.62
C PRO A 74 8.61 3.86 -8.61
N ALA A 75 8.79 3.58 -7.32
CA ALA A 75 7.93 4.12 -6.27
C ALA A 75 8.08 5.63 -6.12
N GLN A 76 9.30 6.16 -6.23
CA GLN A 76 9.52 7.62 -6.20
C GLN A 76 8.82 8.30 -7.39
N ARG A 77 8.92 7.72 -8.59
CA ARG A 77 8.22 8.26 -9.76
C ARG A 77 6.71 8.25 -9.57
N MET A 78 6.14 7.11 -9.17
CA MET A 78 4.70 6.96 -8.98
C MET A 78 4.17 7.84 -7.85
N LEU A 79 4.90 7.97 -6.74
CA LEU A 79 4.56 8.89 -5.66
C LEU A 79 4.57 10.34 -6.14
N GLY A 80 5.57 10.73 -6.92
CA GLY A 80 5.66 12.07 -7.47
C GLY A 80 4.47 12.44 -8.36
N ILE A 81 4.06 11.53 -9.25
CA ILE A 81 2.86 11.70 -10.08
C ILE A 81 1.59 11.78 -9.22
N ALA A 82 1.47 10.89 -8.22
CA ALA A 82 0.32 10.84 -7.34
C ALA A 82 0.16 12.11 -6.52
N LEU A 83 1.25 12.72 -6.08
CA LEU A 83 1.23 13.97 -5.31
C LEU A 83 0.98 15.20 -6.20
N ILE A 84 1.36 15.16 -7.48
CA ILE A 84 1.06 16.27 -8.40
C ILE A 84 -0.37 16.19 -8.93
N GLY A 85 -0.80 15.01 -9.34
CA GLY A 85 -2.09 14.77 -9.99
C GLY A 85 -3.19 14.27 -9.06
N GLY A 86 -2.94 14.14 -7.75
CA GLY A 86 -3.81 13.45 -6.78
C GLY A 86 -5.30 13.77 -6.93
N PRO A 87 -5.71 15.05 -6.86
CA PRO A 87 -7.12 15.42 -6.95
C PRO A 87 -7.78 15.02 -8.28
N ALA A 88 -7.03 15.07 -9.37
CA ALA A 88 -7.51 14.73 -10.72
C ALA A 88 -7.50 13.23 -11.00
N LEU A 89 -6.55 12.49 -10.42
CA LEU A 89 -6.36 11.05 -10.65
C LEU A 89 -7.20 10.20 -9.68
N TYR A 90 -7.33 10.64 -8.43
CA TYR A 90 -7.84 9.85 -7.32
C TYR A 90 -9.02 10.52 -6.58
N GLY A 91 -9.41 11.72 -7.02
CA GLY A 91 -10.50 12.51 -6.46
C GLY A 91 -10.07 13.47 -5.35
N ALA A 92 -10.96 14.38 -4.98
CA ALA A 92 -10.70 15.47 -4.03
C ALA A 92 -10.23 15.03 -2.63
N GLY A 93 -10.42 13.75 -2.28
CA GLY A 93 -9.93 13.17 -1.04
C GLY A 93 -8.40 12.97 -0.99
N GLN A 94 -7.69 13.14 -2.11
CA GLN A 94 -6.24 13.09 -2.18
C GLN A 94 -5.67 14.45 -2.56
N PRO A 95 -5.29 15.30 -1.58
CA PRO A 95 -4.75 16.62 -1.87
C PRO A 95 -3.42 16.52 -2.63
N ALA A 96 -3.19 17.46 -3.54
CA ALA A 96 -1.91 17.57 -4.21
C ALA A 96 -0.86 18.17 -3.26
N ASP A 97 0.37 17.68 -3.38
CA ASP A 97 1.58 18.30 -2.84
C ASP A 97 2.61 18.40 -3.96
N LEU A 98 2.57 19.53 -4.68
CA LEU A 98 3.44 19.76 -5.83
C LEU A 98 4.92 19.77 -5.43
N CYS A 99 5.21 20.21 -4.21
CA CYS A 99 6.56 20.34 -3.69
C CYS A 99 7.16 18.99 -3.37
N GLU A 100 6.46 18.18 -2.58
CA GLU A 100 6.86 16.80 -2.29
C GLU A 100 6.92 15.99 -3.60
N GLY A 101 5.92 16.17 -4.48
CA GLY A 101 5.84 15.46 -5.75
C GLY A 101 7.03 15.72 -6.68
N ARG A 102 7.42 16.99 -6.85
CA ARG A 102 8.60 17.38 -7.63
C ARG A 102 9.87 16.75 -7.06
N GLN A 103 10.05 16.77 -5.74
CA GLN A 103 11.25 16.20 -5.12
C GLN A 103 11.37 14.70 -5.39
N TRP A 104 10.28 13.95 -5.29
CA TRP A 104 10.30 12.52 -5.59
C TRP A 104 10.57 12.23 -7.06
N LEU A 105 9.99 12.98 -7.98
CA LEU A 105 10.27 12.86 -9.41
C LEU A 105 11.75 13.10 -9.74
N LEU A 106 12.35 14.15 -9.16
CA LEU A 106 13.77 14.44 -9.38
C LEU A 106 14.70 13.38 -8.78
N ARG A 107 14.34 12.78 -7.62
CA ARG A 107 15.09 11.64 -7.03
C ARG A 107 15.00 10.39 -7.89
N ALA A 108 13.84 10.13 -8.51
CA ALA A 108 13.67 9.02 -9.44
C ALA A 108 14.54 9.22 -10.67
N ALA A 109 14.50 10.43 -11.25
CA ALA A 109 15.27 10.80 -12.44
C ALA A 109 16.78 10.72 -12.24
N SER A 110 17.28 11.05 -11.04
CA SER A 110 18.72 10.96 -10.74
C SER A 110 19.24 9.53 -10.67
N GLN A 111 18.35 8.54 -10.50
CA GLN A 111 18.70 7.11 -10.50
C GLN A 111 18.55 6.48 -11.88
N GLY A 112 17.83 7.14 -12.81
CA GLY A 112 17.63 6.71 -14.19
C GLY A 112 18.66 7.31 -15.15
N ALA A 113 18.68 6.78 -16.37
CA ALA A 113 19.60 7.22 -17.43
C ALA A 113 19.15 8.53 -18.10
N GLY A 114 19.13 9.65 -17.37
CA GLY A 114 19.17 11.01 -17.93
C GLY A 114 18.00 11.49 -18.81
N ASP A 115 17.06 10.64 -19.20
CA ASP A 115 15.93 10.90 -20.11
C ASP A 115 14.56 10.94 -19.41
N ASP A 116 14.55 11.00 -18.07
CA ASP A 116 13.32 11.01 -17.30
C ASP A 116 12.50 12.30 -17.57
N VAL A 117 11.19 12.13 -17.78
CA VAL A 117 10.21 13.22 -17.97
C VAL A 117 10.31 14.29 -16.89
N ALA A 118 10.75 13.93 -15.68
CA ALA A 118 10.98 14.88 -14.59
C ALA A 118 12.02 15.96 -14.93
N TYR A 119 13.12 15.62 -15.62
CA TYR A 119 14.11 16.63 -16.03
C TYR A 119 13.61 17.50 -17.17
N ALA A 120 12.78 16.98 -18.06
CA ALA A 120 12.13 17.78 -19.09
C ALA A 120 11.15 18.81 -18.48
N LEU A 121 10.42 18.41 -17.43
CA LEU A 121 9.43 19.26 -16.76
C LEU A 121 10.06 20.29 -15.80
N PHE A 122 11.09 19.91 -15.05
CA PHE A 122 11.61 20.72 -13.94
C PHE A 122 13.06 21.17 -14.10
N GLY A 123 13.73 20.76 -15.17
CA GLY A 123 15.16 20.94 -15.35
C GLY A 123 15.99 20.04 -14.44
N ARG A 124 17.25 19.83 -14.81
CA ARG A 124 18.21 19.14 -13.94
C ARG A 124 18.61 20.07 -12.79
N PRO A 125 18.39 19.69 -11.53
CA PRO A 125 18.71 20.54 -10.39
C PRO A 125 20.23 20.76 -10.29
N ARG A 126 20.63 22.01 -10.03
CA ARG A 126 22.04 22.41 -9.85
C ARG A 126 22.50 22.27 -8.39
N ASP A 127 21.58 22.44 -7.44
CA ASP A 127 21.79 22.35 -6.00
C ASP A 127 21.08 21.13 -5.40
N ALA A 128 21.23 20.92 -4.09
CA ALA A 128 20.53 19.88 -3.36
C ALA A 128 19.00 19.94 -3.63
N LEU A 129 18.35 18.78 -3.72
CA LEU A 129 16.90 18.62 -3.93
C LEU A 129 16.02 19.21 -2.81
N THR A 130 16.61 19.99 -1.92
CA THR A 130 16.04 20.62 -0.73
C THR A 130 15.74 22.10 -0.91
N ALA A 131 15.98 22.68 -2.10
CA ALA A 131 15.62 24.07 -2.38
C ALA A 131 14.15 24.32 -2.04
N HIS A 132 13.90 25.38 -1.26
CA HIS A 132 12.60 25.67 -0.69
C HIS A 132 11.56 25.83 -1.79
N CYS A 133 10.50 25.03 -1.67
CA CYS A 133 9.36 25.10 -2.54
C CYS A 133 8.33 25.96 -1.81
N GLU A 134 8.07 27.15 -2.33
CA GLU A 134 6.96 27.98 -1.83
C GLU A 134 5.67 27.34 -2.32
N ALA A 135 4.81 26.94 -1.38
CA ALA A 135 3.44 26.58 -1.70
C ALA A 135 2.73 27.83 -2.20
N ALA A 136 2.22 27.77 -3.44
CA ALA A 136 1.41 28.84 -4.03
C ALA A 136 0.05 28.96 -3.33
#